data_AF-A0A1F8TJ02-F1
#
_entry.id   AF-A0A1F8TJ02-F1
#
_cell.length_a   1.000
_cell.length_b   1.000
_cell.length_c   1.000
_cell.angle_alpha   90.00
_cell.angle_beta   90.00
_cell.angle_gamma   90.00
#
_symmetry.space_group_name_H-M   'P 1'
#
loop_
_entity.id
_entity.type
_entity.pdbx_description
1 polymer ?
#
loop_
_entity_poly.entity_id
_entity_poly.type
_entity_poly.pdbx_seq_one_letter_code
_entity_poly.pdbx_strand_id
1 'polypeptide(L)'
;MHQKSLTPLFILLAFAASSAGCRPDSLAPINEAVQTLQDCPATQPPNPPFVPPSPWPLQPPGEGEFWYGENGLWTALPKSGSWRQLALGEKFWWWSEGYPAADVSQDPTPDLSVTAERLDGPAASFHVSEATNGYHSSFNQAMLVGVELPEPGCWQFTAQFEGSQLAFVIWVPGE
;
A
#
# COMPACT_ATOMS: atom_id res chain seq x y z
N MET A 1 66.28 -57.25 -36.94
CA MET A 1 65.12 -57.14 -37.87
C MET A 1 65.03 -55.70 -38.36
N HIS A 2 64.55 -55.53 -39.58
CA HIS A 2 64.85 -54.44 -40.51
C HIS A 2 64.37 -53.02 -40.17
N GLN A 3 65.17 -52.08 -40.67
CA GLN A 3 64.92 -50.68 -41.02
C GLN A 3 63.79 -50.49 -42.07
N LYS A 4 63.06 -49.36 -41.98
CA LYS A 4 62.38 -48.56 -43.05
C LYS A 4 61.58 -47.43 -42.35
N SER A 5 62.03 -46.18 -42.33
CA SER A 5 62.03 -45.13 -43.37
C SER A 5 60.64 -44.56 -43.74
N LEU A 6 60.51 -43.25 -43.44
CA LEU A 6 59.70 -42.15 -44.00
C LEU A 6 58.21 -42.37 -44.35
N THR A 7 57.36 -41.43 -43.90
CA THR A 7 56.66 -40.43 -44.75
C THR A 7 56.07 -39.31 -43.86
N PRO A 8 56.21 -38.01 -44.22
CA PRO A 8 55.52 -36.91 -43.54
C PRO A 8 54.11 -36.72 -44.12
N LEU A 9 53.09 -36.58 -43.28
CA LEU A 9 51.73 -36.26 -43.74
C LEU A 9 51.40 -34.81 -43.41
N PHE A 10 51.30 -34.01 -44.47
CA PHE A 10 50.70 -32.68 -44.50
C PHE A 10 49.29 -32.74 -43.91
N ILE A 11 49.00 -31.91 -42.91
CA ILE A 11 47.63 -31.60 -42.50
C ILE A 11 47.42 -30.11 -42.71
N LEU A 12 46.50 -29.82 -43.63
CA LEU A 12 46.06 -28.51 -44.07
C LEU A 12 45.48 -27.69 -42.89
N LEU A 13 45.96 -26.46 -42.74
CA LEU A 13 45.30 -25.41 -41.95
C LEU A 13 43.96 -25.06 -42.61
N ALA A 14 42.86 -25.50 -42.02
CA ALA A 14 41.53 -25.01 -42.36
C ALA A 14 41.28 -23.68 -41.61
N PHE A 15 41.26 -22.57 -42.34
CA PHE A 15 40.71 -21.31 -41.84
C PHE A 15 39.18 -21.43 -41.80
N ALA A 16 38.62 -21.69 -40.61
CA ALA A 16 37.19 -21.51 -40.37
C ALA A 16 36.94 -20.04 -40.02
N ALA A 17 36.41 -19.28 -40.98
CA ALA A 17 35.83 -17.97 -40.72
C ALA A 17 34.50 -18.18 -40.00
N SER A 18 34.50 -18.15 -38.67
CA SER A 18 33.27 -17.98 -37.90
C SER A 18 32.94 -16.49 -37.87
N SER A 19 32.05 -16.09 -38.78
CA SER A 19 31.37 -14.81 -38.70
C SER A 19 30.69 -14.68 -37.34
N ALA A 20 31.03 -13.61 -36.62
CA ALA A 20 30.34 -13.16 -35.43
C ALA A 20 28.85 -12.97 -35.76
N GLY A 21 28.03 -13.95 -35.40
CA GLY A 21 26.59 -13.75 -35.31
C GLY A 21 26.33 -12.97 -34.02
N CYS A 22 26.17 -11.65 -34.12
CA CYS A 22 25.45 -10.91 -33.09
C CYS A 22 24.06 -11.54 -32.99
N ARG A 23 23.83 -12.29 -31.91
CA ARG A 23 22.46 -12.56 -31.48
C ARG A 23 21.87 -11.19 -31.15
N PRO A 24 20.75 -10.76 -31.77
CA PRO A 24 19.99 -9.72 -31.16
C PRO A 24 19.53 -10.29 -29.81
N ASP A 25 20.06 -9.73 -28.73
CA ASP A 25 19.41 -9.82 -27.43
C ASP A 25 17.96 -9.45 -27.68
N SER A 26 17.06 -10.40 -27.46
CA SER A 26 15.64 -10.15 -27.48
C SER A 26 15.39 -9.18 -26.34
N LEU A 27 15.37 -7.89 -26.67
CA LEU A 27 14.76 -6.86 -25.85
C LEU A 27 13.27 -7.19 -25.81
N ALA A 28 12.88 -8.13 -24.94
CA ALA A 28 11.54 -8.13 -24.41
C ALA A 28 11.34 -6.71 -23.84
N PRO A 29 10.31 -5.97 -24.26
CA PRO A 29 9.99 -4.74 -23.59
C PRO A 29 9.68 -5.13 -22.15
N ILE A 30 10.54 -4.72 -21.21
CA ILE A 30 10.15 -4.53 -19.83
C ILE A 30 9.06 -3.46 -19.88
N ASN A 31 7.81 -3.89 -20.06
CA ASN A 31 6.67 -3.18 -19.55
C ASN A 31 6.83 -3.22 -18.01
N GLU A 32 7.74 -2.42 -17.47
CA GLU A 32 7.54 -1.85 -16.15
C GLU A 32 6.27 -1.02 -16.30
N ALA A 33 5.14 -1.64 -15.98
CA ALA A 33 3.88 -0.96 -15.93
C ALA A 33 4.05 0.16 -14.90
N VAL A 34 4.14 1.40 -15.38
CA VAL A 34 3.88 2.58 -14.56
C VAL A 34 2.41 2.44 -14.16
N GLN A 35 2.15 1.78 -13.04
CA GLN A 35 0.82 1.70 -12.47
C GLN A 35 0.43 3.10 -12.05
N THR A 36 -0.55 3.65 -12.74
CA THR A 36 -1.13 4.94 -12.41
C THR A 36 -2.35 4.72 -11.50
N LEU A 37 -2.79 5.78 -10.82
CA LEU A 37 -4.03 5.80 -10.03
C LEU A 37 -5.22 5.13 -10.74
N GLN A 38 -5.27 5.13 -12.09
CA GLN A 38 -6.36 4.58 -12.87
C GLN A 38 -6.68 3.11 -12.59
N ASP A 39 -5.69 2.29 -12.19
CA ASP A 39 -5.90 0.86 -11.96
C ASP A 39 -6.22 0.53 -10.49
N CYS A 40 -6.08 1.49 -9.58
CA CYS A 40 -6.41 1.31 -8.18
C CYS A 40 -7.90 1.65 -7.93
N PRO A 41 -8.73 0.69 -7.45
CA PRO A 41 -10.13 0.96 -7.13
C PRO A 41 -10.26 1.73 -5.81
N ALA A 42 -9.62 2.89 -5.73
CA ALA A 42 -9.59 3.72 -4.53
C ALA A 42 -11.00 4.12 -4.10
N THR A 43 -11.23 4.07 -2.79
CA THR A 43 -12.54 4.23 -2.17
C THR A 43 -13.09 5.62 -2.46
N GLN A 44 -14.32 5.66 -2.96
CA GLN A 44 -15.03 6.89 -3.28
C GLN A 44 -15.99 7.26 -2.14
N PRO A 45 -16.35 8.55 -2.00
CA PRO A 45 -17.39 8.97 -1.06
C PRO A 45 -18.70 8.20 -1.26
N PRO A 46 -19.31 7.64 -0.19
CA PRO A 46 -20.58 6.97 -0.31
C PRO A 46 -21.71 7.96 -0.65
N ASN A 47 -22.76 7.45 -1.29
CA ASN A 47 -23.99 8.19 -1.56
C ASN A 47 -25.20 7.36 -1.09
N PRO A 48 -25.87 7.73 0.02
CA PRO A 48 -25.66 8.96 0.80
C PRO A 48 -24.33 8.95 1.61
N PRO A 49 -23.77 10.13 1.95
CA PRO A 49 -22.61 10.21 2.82
C PRO A 49 -22.89 9.65 4.22
N PHE A 50 -21.89 9.01 4.83
CA PHE A 50 -21.94 8.71 6.26
C PHE A 50 -21.83 10.00 7.07
N VAL A 51 -22.61 10.09 8.13
CA VAL A 51 -22.61 11.21 9.07
C VAL A 51 -22.44 10.64 10.48
N PRO A 52 -21.33 10.95 11.18
CA PRO A 52 -21.13 10.47 12.54
C PRO A 52 -22.24 10.93 13.50
N PRO A 53 -22.58 10.13 14.51
CA PRO A 53 -23.44 10.57 15.58
C PRO A 53 -22.77 11.67 16.43
N SER A 54 -23.57 12.38 17.22
CA SER A 54 -23.04 13.27 18.27
C SER A 54 -22.20 12.45 19.27
N PRO A 55 -21.06 12.95 19.79
CA PRO A 55 -20.60 14.34 19.73
C PRO A 55 -19.53 14.62 18.65
N TRP A 56 -19.36 13.73 17.67
CA TRP A 56 -18.39 13.94 16.60
C TRP A 56 -18.91 14.91 15.54
N PRO A 57 -18.02 15.65 14.87
CA PRO A 57 -18.44 16.65 13.90
C PRO A 57 -19.02 16.00 12.64
N LEU A 58 -19.98 16.71 12.04
CA LEU A 58 -20.67 16.27 10.83
C LEU A 58 -19.75 16.19 9.61
N GLN A 59 -18.58 16.81 9.64
CA GLN A 59 -17.58 16.83 8.56
C GLN A 59 -16.21 16.45 9.10
N PRO A 60 -15.36 15.78 8.29
CA PRO A 60 -13.99 15.49 8.66
C PRO A 60 -13.14 16.76 8.77
N PRO A 61 -12.05 16.73 9.55
CA PRO A 61 -11.23 17.91 9.80
C PRO A 61 -10.38 18.33 8.59
N GLY A 62 -10.02 17.40 7.69
CA GLY A 62 -9.18 17.71 6.54
C GLY A 62 -9.96 18.25 5.35
N GLU A 63 -9.38 19.25 4.69
CA GLU A 63 -9.93 19.75 3.42
C GLU A 63 -9.87 18.66 2.35
N GLY A 64 -10.98 18.49 1.63
CA GLY A 64 -11.05 17.46 0.60
C GLY A 64 -11.21 16.04 1.13
N GLU A 65 -11.52 15.85 2.41
CA GLU A 65 -11.83 14.53 2.98
C GLU A 65 -13.34 14.25 3.03
N PHE A 66 -13.69 12.98 3.27
CA PHE A 66 -15.04 12.52 3.59
C PHE A 66 -15.01 11.48 4.71
N TRP A 67 -16.08 11.43 5.50
CA TRP A 67 -16.27 10.34 6.45
C TRP A 67 -16.63 9.05 5.72
N TYR A 68 -15.95 7.96 6.08
CA TYR A 68 -16.16 6.63 5.54
C TYR A 68 -16.31 5.60 6.65
N GLY A 69 -17.37 4.79 6.57
CA GLY A 69 -17.68 3.74 7.52
C GLY A 69 -19.11 3.83 8.03
N GLU A 70 -19.29 3.34 9.25
CA GLU A 70 -20.57 3.29 9.95
C GLU A 70 -20.36 3.53 11.45
N ASN A 71 -21.43 3.59 12.24
CA ASN A 71 -21.35 3.90 13.68
C ASN A 71 -20.37 3.00 14.45
N GLY A 72 -20.20 1.74 14.05
CA GLY A 72 -19.30 0.82 14.73
C GLY A 72 -17.82 1.17 14.55
N LEU A 73 -17.43 1.71 13.39
CA LEU A 73 -16.07 2.12 13.08
C LEU A 73 -16.05 2.99 11.81
N TRP A 74 -15.41 4.15 11.88
CA TRP A 74 -15.22 5.03 10.72
C TRP A 74 -13.88 5.76 10.74
N THR A 75 -13.51 6.33 9.60
CA THR A 75 -12.32 7.17 9.41
C THR A 75 -12.58 8.28 8.38
N ALA A 76 -11.63 9.21 8.25
CA ALA A 76 -11.62 10.24 7.21
C ALA A 76 -10.72 9.79 6.05
N LEU A 77 -11.25 9.84 4.83
CA LEU A 77 -10.51 9.47 3.61
C LEU A 77 -10.41 10.65 2.65
N PRO A 78 -9.29 10.82 1.92
CA PRO A 78 -9.16 11.86 0.91
C PRO A 78 -10.06 11.56 -0.31
N LYS A 79 -10.83 12.55 -0.78
CA LYS A 79 -11.68 12.45 -1.98
C LYS A 79 -10.90 12.15 -3.26
N SER A 80 -9.60 12.46 -3.28
CA SER A 80 -8.70 12.12 -4.39
C SER A 80 -8.48 10.61 -4.53
N GLY A 81 -8.79 9.81 -3.50
CA GLY A 81 -8.42 8.40 -3.42
C GLY A 81 -6.93 8.16 -3.20
N SER A 82 -6.13 9.22 -3.00
CA SER A 82 -4.68 9.18 -2.92
C SER A 82 -4.17 9.80 -1.63
N TRP A 83 -3.24 9.13 -0.94
CA TRP A 83 -2.68 9.60 0.34
C TRP A 83 -1.16 9.40 0.39
N ARG A 84 -0.40 10.46 0.11
CA ARG A 84 1.07 10.42 0.04
C ARG A 84 1.74 10.15 1.38
N GLN A 85 1.21 10.73 2.46
CA GLN A 85 1.82 10.62 3.80
C GLN A 85 1.88 9.18 4.32
N LEU A 86 1.05 8.27 3.81
CA LEU A 86 1.15 6.84 4.15
C LEU A 86 2.51 6.23 3.78
N ALA A 87 3.28 6.82 2.86
CA ALA A 87 4.66 6.41 2.56
C ALA A 87 5.74 7.13 3.40
N LEU A 88 5.36 8.13 4.20
CA LEU A 88 6.29 9.01 4.95
C LEU A 88 6.11 8.91 6.48
N GLY A 89 5.14 8.12 6.93
CA GLY A 89 4.69 8.10 8.31
C GLY A 89 3.49 9.02 8.51
N GLU A 90 2.35 8.43 8.87
CA GLU A 90 1.08 9.13 9.05
C GLU A 90 0.43 8.78 10.39
N LYS A 91 -0.26 9.76 10.96
CA LYS A 91 -1.18 9.57 12.08
C LYS A 91 -2.55 9.24 11.54
N PHE A 92 -2.90 7.96 11.55
CA PHE A 92 -4.19 7.51 11.03
C PHE A 92 -5.24 7.46 12.14
N TRP A 93 -6.19 8.39 12.08
CA TRP A 93 -7.26 8.56 13.06
C TRP A 93 -8.49 7.68 12.77
N TRP A 94 -9.09 7.15 13.82
CA TRP A 94 -10.26 6.27 13.77
C TRP A 94 -11.25 6.64 14.86
N TRP A 95 -12.52 6.37 14.60
CA TRP A 95 -13.60 6.70 15.50
C TRP A 95 -14.62 5.56 15.57
N SER A 96 -15.34 5.47 16.68
CA SER A 96 -16.40 4.49 16.92
C SER A 96 -17.38 5.06 17.94
N GLU A 97 -18.66 4.72 17.82
CA GLU A 97 -19.68 5.05 18.82
C GLU A 97 -19.44 4.29 20.14
N GLY A 98 -18.68 3.17 20.09
CA GLY A 98 -18.20 2.44 21.25
C GLY A 98 -17.01 3.10 21.97
N TYR A 99 -16.31 4.04 21.32
CA TYR A 99 -15.15 4.70 21.91
C TYR A 99 -15.58 5.87 22.83
N PRO A 100 -14.99 6.05 24.03
CA PRO A 100 -15.43 7.05 25.02
C PRO A 100 -15.18 8.49 24.59
N ALA A 101 -16.10 9.05 23.81
CA ALA A 101 -16.02 10.40 23.24
C ALA A 101 -15.90 11.53 24.28
N ALA A 102 -16.36 11.28 25.52
CA ALA A 102 -16.33 12.27 26.60
C ALA A 102 -15.00 12.30 27.37
N ASP A 103 -14.27 11.18 27.41
CA ASP A 103 -13.04 11.04 28.19
C ASP A 103 -12.17 9.89 27.65
N VAL A 104 -11.16 10.25 26.85
CA VAL A 104 -10.20 9.30 26.27
C VAL A 104 -9.27 8.65 27.29
N SER A 105 -9.18 9.19 28.50
CA SER A 105 -8.38 8.55 29.55
C SER A 105 -9.01 7.25 30.05
N GLN A 106 -10.28 6.99 29.72
CA GLN A 106 -10.95 5.71 29.98
C GLN A 106 -10.41 4.59 29.09
N ASP A 107 -9.87 4.93 27.90
CA ASP A 107 -9.28 3.97 26.97
C ASP A 107 -8.04 4.57 26.25
N PRO A 108 -6.89 4.66 26.96
CA PRO A 108 -5.64 5.23 26.46
C PRO A 108 -4.96 4.40 25.36
N THR A 109 -5.31 3.11 25.29
CA THR A 109 -4.71 2.10 24.41
C THR A 109 -5.82 1.21 23.87
N PRO A 110 -6.67 1.75 22.97
CA PRO A 110 -7.82 1.03 22.44
C PRO A 110 -7.38 -0.23 21.71
N ASP A 111 -8.20 -1.29 21.76
CA ASP A 111 -7.97 -2.54 21.02
C ASP A 111 -8.34 -2.39 19.53
N LEU A 112 -7.74 -1.39 18.89
CA LEU A 112 -7.85 -1.10 17.47
C LEU A 112 -6.70 -1.79 16.73
N SER A 113 -7.06 -2.70 15.82
CA SER A 113 -6.10 -3.33 14.92
C SER A 113 -6.31 -2.82 13.50
N VAL A 114 -5.22 -2.47 12.81
CA VAL A 114 -5.24 -2.05 11.40
C VAL A 114 -4.22 -2.88 10.62
N THR A 115 -4.66 -3.47 9.52
CA THR A 115 -3.80 -4.14 8.55
C THR A 115 -3.88 -3.44 7.20
N ALA A 116 -2.85 -3.63 6.36
CA ALA A 116 -2.92 -3.27 4.96
C ALA A 116 -2.22 -4.30 4.05
N GLU A 117 -2.83 -4.57 2.90
CA GLU A 117 -2.31 -5.47 1.87
C GLU A 117 -2.23 -4.75 0.53
N ARG A 118 -1.11 -4.90 -0.16
CA ARG A 118 -0.92 -4.34 -1.49
C ARG A 118 -1.66 -5.18 -2.53
N LEU A 119 -2.46 -4.52 -3.36
CA LEU A 119 -3.35 -5.15 -4.34
C LEU A 119 -2.72 -5.27 -5.74
N ASP A 120 -1.73 -4.43 -6.04
CA ASP A 120 -1.22 -4.20 -7.39
C ASP A 120 0.21 -4.70 -7.60
N GLY A 121 0.80 -5.32 -6.58
CA GLY A 121 2.14 -5.90 -6.62
C GLY A 121 2.54 -6.52 -5.28
N PRO A 122 3.72 -7.16 -5.22
CA PRO A 122 4.24 -7.68 -3.96
C PRO A 122 4.64 -6.55 -3.01
N ALA A 123 4.30 -6.71 -1.72
CA ALA A 123 4.83 -5.94 -0.60
C ALA A 123 4.64 -6.73 0.70
N ALA A 124 5.39 -6.38 1.75
CA ALA A 124 5.11 -6.91 3.08
C ALA A 124 3.74 -6.37 3.55
N SER A 125 2.88 -7.25 4.08
CA SER A 125 1.64 -6.81 4.72
C SER A 125 1.96 -5.93 5.91
N PHE A 126 1.24 -4.83 6.03
CA PHE A 126 1.30 -3.94 7.19
C PHE A 126 0.34 -4.45 8.27
N HIS A 127 0.73 -4.35 9.54
CA HIS A 127 -0.13 -4.62 10.68
C HIS A 127 0.33 -3.78 11.88
N VAL A 128 -0.62 -3.09 12.51
CA VAL A 128 -0.45 -2.38 13.78
C VAL A 128 -1.64 -2.65 14.69
N SER A 129 -1.36 -2.93 15.97
CA SER A 129 -2.37 -3.08 17.03
C SER A 129 -1.99 -2.30 18.30
N GLU A 130 -0.89 -1.55 18.26
CA GLU A 130 -0.46 -0.65 19.34
C GLU A 130 -1.12 0.73 19.17
N ALA A 131 -2.45 0.78 19.26
CA ALA A 131 -3.16 2.03 19.12
C ALA A 131 -3.05 2.90 20.38
N THR A 132 -3.16 4.21 20.17
CA THR A 132 -3.31 5.23 21.21
C THR A 132 -4.52 6.10 20.87
N ASN A 133 -4.59 7.31 21.42
CA ASN A 133 -5.68 8.24 21.16
C ASN A 133 -5.23 9.70 21.16
N GLY A 134 -6.17 10.58 20.87
CA GLY A 134 -5.97 12.00 20.96
C GLY A 134 -7.25 12.80 20.81
N TYR A 135 -7.10 14.09 21.11
CA TYR A 135 -8.15 15.08 21.03
C TYR A 135 -7.74 16.22 20.10
N HIS A 136 -8.67 16.69 19.29
CA HIS A 136 -8.61 18.04 18.75
C HIS A 136 -10.01 18.63 18.63
N SER A 137 -10.14 19.95 18.77
CA SER A 137 -11.44 20.63 18.70
C SER A 137 -12.14 20.46 17.35
N SER A 138 -11.41 20.18 16.26
CA SER A 138 -11.99 20.00 14.93
C SER A 138 -12.54 18.60 14.65
N PHE A 139 -12.17 17.58 15.42
CA PHE A 139 -12.59 16.19 15.20
C PHE A 139 -12.99 15.43 16.47
N ASN A 140 -13.02 16.13 17.61
CA ASN A 140 -13.27 15.58 18.92
C ASN A 140 -12.23 14.49 19.29
N GLN A 141 -12.59 13.57 20.17
CA GLN A 141 -11.77 12.43 20.58
C GLN A 141 -11.72 11.35 19.50
N ALA A 142 -10.54 10.75 19.31
CA ALA A 142 -10.30 9.72 18.29
C ALA A 142 -9.24 8.72 18.76
N MET A 143 -9.34 7.49 18.25
CA MET A 143 -8.27 6.48 18.31
C MET A 143 -7.22 6.80 17.25
N LEU A 144 -5.99 6.35 17.46
CA LEU A 144 -4.85 6.66 16.60
C LEU A 144 -3.93 5.45 16.43
N VAL A 145 -3.54 5.17 15.20
CA VAL A 145 -2.37 4.32 14.89
C VAL A 145 -1.37 5.09 14.03
N GLY A 146 -0.09 4.75 14.17
CA GLY A 146 0.95 5.19 13.23
C GLY A 146 0.99 4.25 12.02
N VAL A 147 1.06 4.79 10.82
CA VAL A 147 1.17 4.01 9.58
C VAL A 147 2.31 4.52 8.71
N GLU A 148 3.19 3.60 8.30
CA GLU A 148 4.21 3.82 7.29
C GLU A 148 4.24 2.58 6.40
N LEU A 149 3.76 2.71 5.17
CA LEU A 149 3.71 1.64 4.21
C LEU A 149 5.06 1.50 3.51
N PRO A 150 5.53 0.26 3.29
CA PRO A 150 6.88 0.01 2.77
C PRO A 150 7.03 0.40 1.30
N GLU A 151 5.94 0.45 0.55
CA GLU A 151 5.96 0.64 -0.91
C GLU A 151 4.80 1.53 -1.37
N PRO A 152 5.02 2.38 -2.38
CA PRO A 152 3.93 2.99 -3.15
C PRO A 152 3.06 1.94 -3.84
N GLY A 153 1.81 2.29 -4.16
CA GLY A 153 0.88 1.42 -4.87
C GLY A 153 -0.54 1.46 -4.33
N CYS A 154 -1.34 0.49 -4.74
CA CYS A 154 -2.72 0.33 -4.34
C CYS A 154 -2.83 -0.58 -3.12
N TRP A 155 -3.38 -0.06 -2.02
CA TRP A 155 -3.44 -0.75 -0.73
C TRP A 155 -4.87 -0.89 -0.24
N GLN A 156 -5.26 -2.11 0.15
CA GLN A 156 -6.48 -2.35 0.92
C GLN A 156 -6.13 -2.32 2.40
N PHE A 157 -6.79 -1.44 3.15
CA PHE A 157 -6.76 -1.41 4.59
C PHE A 157 -7.91 -2.24 5.16
N THR A 158 -7.70 -2.83 6.33
CA THR A 158 -8.76 -3.43 7.14
C THR A 158 -8.52 -3.07 8.60
N ALA A 159 -9.49 -2.43 9.22
CA ALA A 159 -9.46 -2.10 10.64
C ALA A 159 -10.54 -2.86 11.40
N GLN A 160 -10.24 -3.18 12.66
CA GLN A 160 -11.13 -3.89 13.56
C GLN A 160 -11.11 -3.21 14.93
N PHE A 161 -12.30 -2.99 15.49
CA PHE A 161 -12.48 -2.43 16.83
C PHE A 161 -13.83 -2.91 17.39
N GLU A 162 -13.82 -3.48 18.61
CA GLU A 162 -15.03 -3.95 19.32
C GLU A 162 -16.00 -4.79 18.46
N GLY A 163 -15.46 -5.67 17.62
CA GLY A 163 -16.24 -6.54 16.72
C GLY A 163 -16.77 -5.86 15.45
N SER A 164 -16.57 -4.55 15.30
CA SER A 164 -16.79 -3.83 14.04
C SER A 164 -15.57 -3.97 13.14
N GLN A 165 -15.80 -3.98 11.82
CA GLN A 165 -14.74 -4.04 10.82
C GLN A 165 -14.99 -3.01 9.72
N LEU A 166 -13.94 -2.33 9.29
CA LEU A 166 -13.97 -1.39 8.17
C LEU A 166 -12.87 -1.72 7.18
N ALA A 167 -13.17 -1.79 5.90
CA ALA A 167 -12.18 -1.99 4.85
C ALA A 167 -12.33 -0.95 3.75
N PHE A 168 -11.22 -0.48 3.20
CA PHE A 168 -11.18 0.48 2.11
C PHE A 168 -9.88 0.36 1.33
N VAL A 169 -9.89 0.83 0.09
CA VAL A 169 -8.71 0.89 -0.79
C VAL A 169 -8.24 2.33 -0.95
N ILE A 170 -6.92 2.56 -0.91
CA ILE A 170 -6.25 3.84 -1.14
C ILE A 170 -5.05 3.65 -2.08
N TRP A 171 -4.82 4.65 -2.92
CA TRP A 171 -3.59 4.80 -3.69
C TRP A 171 -2.52 5.56 -2.91
N VAL A 172 -1.31 5.03 -2.88
CA VAL A 172 -0.12 5.67 -2.33
C VAL A 172 0.80 6.02 -3.49
N PRO A 173 0.91 7.31 -3.86
CA PRO A 173 1.73 7.71 -5.00
C PRO A 173 3.22 7.47 -4.73
N GLY A 174 3.95 7.08 -5.78
CA GLY A 174 5.41 7.10 -5.78
C GLY A 174 5.95 8.53 -5.80
N GLU A 175 7.26 8.66 -5.56
CA GLU A 175 8.02 9.91 -5.71
C GLU A 175 8.07 10.42 -7.16
#